data_AF-A0A382H5E1-F1
#
_entry.id   AF-A0A382H5E1-F1
#
_cell.length_a   1.000
_cell.length_b   1.000
_cell.length_c   1.000
_cell.angle_alpha   90.00
_cell.angle_beta   90.00
_cell.angle_gamma   90.00
#
_symmetry.space_group_name_H-M   'P 1'
#
loop_
_entity.id
_entity.type
_entity.pdbx_description
1 polymer ?
#
loop_
_entity_poly.entity_id
_entity_poly.type
_entity_poly.pdbx_seq_one_letter_code
_entity_poly.pdbx_strand_id
1 'polypeptide(L)'
;VSRIKDDLVCEIIRVSQTNLLAKKKAECSEESGDDIIMEWIRRNAASYREDYKECLDSYSSVELGDMLNMLTHSRKDLGEIFKKYPQY
;
A
#
# COMPACT_ATOMS: atom_id res chain seq x y z
N VAL A 1 6.74 -3.51 -21.26
CA VAL A 1 6.51 -3.01 -19.89
C VAL A 1 7.46 -1.84 -19.66
N SER A 2 6.98 -0.72 -19.11
CA SER A 2 7.77 0.51 -18.92
C SER A 2 8.43 0.48 -17.54
N ARG A 3 9.76 0.64 -17.46
CA ARG A 3 10.50 0.67 -16.18
C ARG A 3 9.92 1.70 -15.20
N ILE A 4 9.53 2.87 -15.69
CA ILE A 4 8.92 3.94 -14.88
C ILE A 4 7.61 3.46 -14.24
N LYS A 5 6.81 2.68 -14.98
CA LYS A 5 5.56 2.14 -14.46
C LYS A 5 5.84 1.11 -13.36
N ASP A 6 6.78 0.21 -13.58
CA ASP A 6 7.16 -0.80 -12.58
C ASP A 6 7.71 -0.15 -11.29
N ASP A 7 8.52 0.90 -11.44
CA ASP A 7 9.06 1.68 -10.31
C ASP A 7 7.93 2.37 -9.53
N LEU A 8 6.96 2.98 -10.23
CA LEU A 8 5.78 3.59 -9.62
C LEU A 8 4.94 2.57 -8.85
N VAL A 9 4.66 1.40 -9.43
CA VAL A 9 3.90 0.34 -8.77
C VAL A 9 4.61 -0.11 -7.49
N CYS A 10 5.93 -0.32 -7.55
CA CYS A 10 6.71 -0.70 -6.37
C CYS A 10 6.66 0.38 -5.28
N GLU A 11 6.78 1.64 -5.67
CA GLU A 11 6.77 2.76 -4.73
C GLU A 11 5.40 2.98 -4.08
N ILE A 12 4.32 2.85 -4.86
CA ILE A 12 2.94 2.89 -4.38
C ILE A 12 2.70 1.81 -3.32
N ILE A 13 3.11 0.57 -3.61
CA ILE A 13 2.98 -0.55 -2.66
C ILE A 13 3.78 -0.26 -1.39
N ARG A 14 5.03 0.20 -1.53
CA ARG A 14 5.91 0.52 -0.40
C ARG A 14 5.31 1.59 0.51
N VAL A 15 4.87 2.72 -0.05
CA VAL A 15 4.29 3.83 0.72
C VAL A 15 2.99 3.39 1.39
N SER A 16 2.12 2.70 0.65
CA SER A 16 0.85 2.21 1.18
C SER A 16 1.03 1.24 2.35
N GLN A 17 1.92 0.26 2.22
CA GLN A 17 2.24 -0.69 3.30
C GLN A 17 2.84 0.04 4.51
N THR A 18 3.69 1.04 4.29
CA THR A 18 4.26 1.86 5.37
C THR A 18 3.17 2.61 6.14
N ASN A 19 2.20 3.19 5.41
CA ASN A 19 1.06 3.87 6.02
C ASN A 19 0.18 2.92 6.84
N LEU A 20 -0.12 1.72 6.29
CA LEU A 20 -0.90 0.71 7.00
C LEU A 20 -0.19 0.20 8.26
N LEU A 21 1.12 -0.01 8.18
CA LEU A 21 1.95 -0.41 9.32
C LEU A 21 1.96 0.67 10.42
N ALA A 22 2.08 1.94 10.04
CA ALA A 22 2.04 3.04 10.99
C ALA A 22 0.70 3.08 11.77
N LYS A 23 -0.42 2.80 11.09
CA LYS A 23 -1.75 2.68 11.73
C LYS A 23 -1.80 1.48 12.69
N LYS A 24 -1.34 0.30 12.25
CA LYS A 24 -1.29 -0.91 13.09
C LYS A 24 -0.45 -0.72 14.34
N LYS A 25 0.68 -0.03 14.22
CA LYS A 25 1.54 0.31 15.36
C LYS A 25 0.84 1.26 16.34
N ALA A 26 0.08 2.23 15.84
CA ALA A 26 -0.70 3.13 16.70
C ALA A 26 -1.83 2.39 17.44
N GLU A 27 -2.36 1.29 16.89
CA GLU A 27 -3.39 0.44 17.51
C GLU A 27 -2.83 -0.51 18.59
N CYS A 28 -1.57 -0.92 18.52
CA CYS A 28 -0.97 -1.96 19.37
C CYS A 28 -0.05 -1.42 20.48
N SER A 29 -0.41 -0.34 21.18
CA SER A 29 0.47 0.41 22.10
C SER A 29 1.00 -0.30 23.37
N GLU A 30 1.02 -1.64 23.44
CA GLU A 30 1.53 -2.44 24.57
C GLU A 30 2.74 -3.30 24.15
N GLU A 31 3.61 -3.67 25.12
CA GLU A 31 4.85 -4.45 24.89
C GLU A 31 4.66 -5.80 24.16
N SER A 32 3.45 -6.39 24.17
CA SER A 32 3.13 -7.59 23.39
C SER A 32 2.79 -7.32 21.91
N GLY A 33 2.68 -6.05 21.52
CA GLY A 33 2.29 -5.61 20.20
C GLY A 33 3.36 -5.81 19.13
N ASP A 34 4.64 -5.85 19.49
CA ASP A 34 5.72 -5.97 18.51
C ASP A 34 5.74 -7.34 17.83
N ASP A 35 5.51 -8.44 18.56
CA ASP A 35 5.40 -9.78 17.98
C ASP A 35 4.18 -9.91 17.06
N ILE A 36 3.06 -9.32 17.46
CA ILE A 36 1.81 -9.27 16.67
C ILE A 36 2.05 -8.48 15.37
N ILE A 37 2.73 -7.34 15.46
CA ILE A 37 3.09 -6.51 14.29
C ILE A 37 4.05 -7.26 13.38
N MET A 38 5.06 -7.95 13.91
CA MET A 38 6.03 -8.71 13.11
C MET A 38 5.39 -9.90 12.39
N GLU A 39 4.49 -10.61 13.06
CA GLU A 39 3.70 -11.67 12.42
C GLU A 39 2.76 -11.09 11.34
N TRP A 40 2.11 -9.96 11.63
CA TRP A 40 1.26 -9.26 10.68
C TRP A 40 2.04 -8.82 9.44
N ILE A 41 3.23 -8.22 9.59
CA ILE A 41 4.12 -7.83 8.48
C ILE A 41 4.47 -9.06 7.64
N ARG A 42 4.89 -10.16 8.27
CA ARG A 42 5.31 -11.38 7.57
C ARG A 42 4.17 -11.94 6.71
N ARG A 43 2.94 -11.92 7.21
CA ARG A 43 1.76 -12.41 6.49
C ARG A 43 1.24 -11.43 5.45
N ASN A 44 1.23 -10.12 5.73
CA ASN A 44 0.65 -9.12 4.85
C ASN A 44 1.61 -8.65 3.75
N ALA A 45 2.92 -8.54 3.98
CA ALA A 45 3.82 -7.92 2.99
C ALA A 45 3.83 -8.67 1.65
N ALA A 46 3.77 -10.01 1.68
CA ALA A 46 3.72 -10.84 0.48
C ALA A 46 2.36 -10.76 -0.22
N SER A 47 1.26 -11.02 0.50
CA SER A 47 -0.09 -11.01 -0.10
C SER A 47 -0.47 -9.63 -0.60
N TYR A 48 -0.15 -8.56 0.15
CA TYR A 48 -0.52 -7.19 -0.20
C TYR A 48 0.10 -6.74 -1.53
N ARG A 49 1.30 -7.22 -1.87
CA ARG A 49 1.86 -6.95 -3.20
C ARG A 49 1.09 -7.70 -4.28
N GLU A 50 0.79 -8.98 -4.07
CA GLU A 50 0.04 -9.79 -5.03
C GLU A 50 -1.38 -9.23 -5.24
N ASP A 51 -2.07 -8.89 -4.16
CA ASP A 51 -3.45 -8.39 -4.12
C ASP A 51 -3.64 -7.09 -4.93
N TYR A 52 -2.64 -6.20 -4.90
CA TYR A 52 -2.76 -4.89 -5.54
C TYR A 52 -1.97 -4.74 -6.82
N LYS A 53 -0.97 -5.60 -7.09
CA LYS A 53 -0.13 -5.44 -8.29
C LYS A 53 -0.94 -5.53 -9.57
N GLU A 54 -1.80 -6.53 -9.70
CA GLU A 54 -2.61 -6.71 -10.92
C GLU A 54 -3.54 -5.50 -11.17
N CYS A 55 -4.14 -4.97 -10.10
CA CYS A 55 -4.96 -3.76 -10.17
C CYS A 55 -4.13 -2.53 -10.57
N LEU A 56 -2.96 -2.32 -9.96
CA LEU A 56 -2.06 -1.20 -10.27
C LEU A 56 -1.52 -1.28 -11.71
N ASP A 57 -1.28 -2.49 -12.22
CA ASP A 57 -0.83 -2.71 -13.59
C ASP A 57 -1.89 -2.33 -14.64
N SER A 58 -3.16 -2.12 -14.27
CA SER A 58 -4.19 -1.61 -15.19
C SER A 58 -4.14 -0.09 -15.42
N TYR A 59 -3.56 0.68 -14.49
CA TYR A 59 -3.54 2.15 -14.55
C TYR A 59 -2.40 2.69 -15.42
N SER A 60 -2.58 3.90 -15.96
CA SER A 60 -1.53 4.64 -16.65
C SER A 60 -0.47 5.18 -15.68
N SER A 61 0.72 5.53 -16.18
CA SER A 61 1.78 6.13 -15.35
C SER A 61 1.36 7.47 -14.71
N VAL A 62 0.45 8.22 -15.35
CA VAL A 62 -0.08 9.47 -14.80
C VAL A 62 -0.97 9.18 -13.59
N GLU A 63 -1.93 8.27 -13.73
CA GLU A 63 -2.82 7.86 -12.64
C GLU A 63 -2.04 7.26 -11.46
N LEU A 64 -1.02 6.45 -11.75
CA LEU A 64 -0.13 5.92 -10.72
C LEU A 64 0.64 7.03 -9.98
N GLY A 65 1.11 8.04 -10.70
CA GLY A 65 1.74 9.22 -10.10
C GLY A 65 0.80 9.98 -9.17
N ASP A 66 -0.46 10.18 -9.58
CA ASP A 66 -1.48 10.84 -8.77
C ASP A 66 -1.84 10.01 -7.52
N MET A 67 -1.94 8.69 -7.64
CA MET A 67 -2.16 7.79 -6.51
C MET A 67 -0.99 7.85 -5.50
N LEU A 68 0.25 7.82 -5.99
CA LEU A 68 1.43 7.95 -5.14
C LEU A 68 1.44 9.27 -4.37
N ASN A 69 1.11 10.36 -5.06
CA ASN A 69 0.99 11.68 -4.45
C ASN A 69 -0.10 11.68 -3.34
N MET A 70 -1.25 11.06 -3.59
CA MET A 70 -2.32 10.95 -2.60
C MET A 70 -1.88 10.13 -1.38
N LEU A 71 -1.25 8.98 -1.57
CA LEU A 71 -0.76 8.12 -0.47
C LEU A 71 0.24 8.85 0.41
N THR A 72 1.17 9.59 -0.22
CA THR A 72 2.22 10.34 0.47
C THR A 72 1.66 11.43 1.37
N HIS A 73 0.63 12.15 0.91
CA HIS A 73 0.09 13.30 1.64
C HIS A 73 -1.06 12.97 2.58
N SER A 74 -1.81 11.90 2.33
CA SER A 74 -3.01 11.57 3.11
C SER A 74 -2.80 10.53 4.21
N ARG A 75 -1.61 9.88 4.26
CA ARG A 75 -1.31 8.72 5.13
C ARG A 75 -2.30 7.56 4.96
N LYS A 76 -3.00 7.52 3.82
CA LYS A 76 -3.92 6.45 3.48
C LYS A 76 -3.18 5.23 2.97
N ASP A 77 -3.84 4.09 3.00
CA ASP A 77 -3.42 2.88 2.31
C ASP A 77 -4.30 2.58 1.09
N LEU A 78 -3.85 1.68 0.22
CA LEU A 78 -4.53 1.29 -1.00
C LEU A 78 -5.92 0.73 -0.73
N GLY A 79 -6.16 0.07 0.40
CA GLY A 79 -7.49 -0.39 0.79
C GLY A 79 -8.49 0.76 0.97
N GLU A 80 -8.04 1.93 1.39
CA GLU A 80 -8.87 3.13 1.50
C GLU A 80 -8.99 3.90 0.18
N ILE A 81 -7.94 3.88 -0.65
CA ILE A 81 -7.97 4.50 -1.97
C ILE A 81 -8.91 3.72 -2.89
N PHE A 82 -8.80 2.40 -2.95
CA PHE A 82 -9.65 1.57 -3.81
C PHE A 82 -11.11 1.53 -3.37
N LYS A 83 -11.42 1.77 -2.08
CA LYS A 83 -12.82 2.02 -1.66
C LYS A 83 -13.45 3.26 -2.33
N LYS A 84 -12.64 4.17 -2.89
CA LYS A 84 -13.09 5.37 -3.61
C LYS A 84 -12.99 5.27 -5.13
N TYR A 85 -12.28 4.28 -5.67
CA TYR A 85 -12.22 4.02 -7.11
C TYR A 85 -13.18 2.88 -7.45
N PRO A 86 -14.27 3.12 -8.22
CA PRO A 86 -15.05 2.02 -8.76
C PRO A 86 -14.13 1.18 -9.65
N GLN A 87 -14.09 -0.12 -9.42
CA GLN A 87 -13.57 -1.04 -10.43
C GLN A 87 -14.62 -1.13 -11.53
N TYR A 88 -14.31 -0.53 -12.69
CA TYR A 88 -15.15 -0.59 -13.88
C TYR A 88 -14.80 -1.81 -14.72
#